data_AF-A0A924WH49-F1
#
_entry.id   AF-A0A924WH49-F1
#
_cell.length_a   1.000
_cell.length_b   1.000
_cell.length_c   1.000
_cell.angle_alpha   90.00
_cell.angle_beta   90.00
_cell.angle_gamma   90.00
#
_symmetry.space_group_name_H-M   'P 1'
#
loop_
_entity.id
_entity.type
_entity.pdbx_description
1 polymer ?
#
loop_
_entity_poly.entity_id
_entity_poly.type
_entity_poly.pdbx_seq_one_letter_code
_entity_poly.pdbx_strand_id
1 'polypeptide(L)'
;MENRRIPVPVIVILVVVLLAVGYFAYQNFFVKSTATLKASGSIETTQASIGPEIGGKVVEVLVDEGQKVNAGDKLFRLDDTLLKAQRN
;
A
#
# COMPACT_ATOMS: atom_id res chain seq x y z
N MET A 1 -72.44 -1.57 22.21
CA MET A 1 -71.23 -1.22 21.43
C MET A 1 -70.14 -0.99 22.46
N GLU A 2 -69.32 -2.00 22.75
CA GLU A 2 -68.38 -1.96 23.88
C GLU A 2 -67.11 -1.21 23.48
N ASN A 3 -66.94 -0.02 24.04
CA ASN A 3 -65.83 0.87 23.79
C ASN A 3 -64.60 0.27 24.50
N ARG A 4 -63.84 -0.59 23.81
CA ARG A 4 -62.52 -1.05 24.25
C ARG A 4 -61.57 0.14 24.30
N ARG A 5 -61.63 0.93 25.38
CA ARG A 5 -60.63 1.96 25.69
C ARG A 5 -59.35 1.22 26.02
N ILE A 6 -58.41 1.23 25.07
CA ILE A 6 -57.09 0.66 25.26
C ILE A 6 -56.50 1.36 26.50
N PRO A 7 -56.08 0.62 27.55
CA PRO A 7 -55.55 1.26 28.74
C PRO A 7 -54.31 2.07 28.35
N VAL A 8 -54.25 3.32 28.80
CA VAL A 8 -53.15 4.27 28.54
C VAL A 8 -51.74 3.64 28.60
N PRO A 9 -51.39 2.76 29.56
CA PRO A 9 -50.07 2.12 29.58
C PRO A 9 -49.76 1.28 28.33
N VAL A 10 -50.76 0.66 27.71
CA VAL A 10 -50.57 -0.14 26.48
C VAL A 10 -50.26 0.75 25.28
N ILE A 11 -50.86 1.94 25.21
CA ILE A 11 -50.55 2.93 24.17
C ILE A 11 -49.11 3.45 24.35
N VAL A 12 -48.71 3.74 25.60
CA VAL A 12 -47.34 4.19 25.89
C VAL A 12 -46.31 3.13 25.50
N ILE A 13 -46.54 1.87 25.84
CA ILE A 13 -45.65 0.77 25.45
C ILE A 13 -45.56 0.65 23.93
N LEU A 14 -46.69 0.74 23.22
CA LEU A 14 -46.72 0.62 21.77
C LEU A 14 -45.95 1.76 21.07
N VAL A 15 -46.04 2.99 21.60
CA VAL A 15 -45.27 4.14 21.12
C VAL A 15 -43.77 3.95 21.36
N VAL A 16 -43.37 3.46 22.54
CA VAL A 16 -41.96 3.20 22.86
C VAL A 16 -41.37 2.12 21.94
N VAL A 17 -42.13 1.05 21.66
CA VAL A 17 -41.72 0.01 20.72
C VAL A 17 -41.56 0.58 19.31
N LEU A 18 -42.52 1.39 18.84
CA LEU A 18 -42.43 2.05 17.53
C LEU A 18 -41.19 2.95 17.41
N LEU A 19 -40.87 3.73 18.44
CA LEU A 19 -39.70 4.59 18.46
C LEU A 19 -38.39 3.79 18.47
N ALA A 20 -38.32 2.70 19.24
CA ALA A 20 -37.17 1.82 19.25
C ALA A 20 -36.96 1.16 17.88
N VAL A 21 -38.03 0.63 17.27
CA VAL A 21 -37.98 0.02 15.93
C VAL A 21 -37.56 1.06 14.88
N GLY A 22 -38.12 2.26 14.92
CA GLY A 22 -37.74 3.35 14.00
C GLY A 22 -36.27 3.76 14.15
N TYR A 23 -35.78 3.85 15.39
CA TYR A 23 -34.38 4.16 15.68
C TYR A 23 -33.41 3.09 15.19
N PHE A 24 -33.71 1.82 15.47
CA PHE A 24 -32.92 0.68 14.99
C PHE A 24 -32.95 0.58 13.45
N ALA A 25 -34.11 0.78 12.82
CA ALA A 25 -34.22 0.80 11.36
C ALA A 25 -33.41 1.95 10.73
N TYR A 26 -33.44 3.14 11.33
CA TYR A 26 -32.67 4.28 10.84
C TYR A 26 -31.16 4.01 10.89
N GLN A 27 -30.65 3.45 12.00
CA GLN A 27 -29.24 3.06 12.09
C GLN A 27 -28.85 1.97 11.09
N ASN A 28 -29.71 0.97 10.90
CA ASN A 28 -29.37 -0.18 10.07
C ASN A 28 -29.45 0.11 8.57
N PHE A 29 -30.34 1.02 8.15
CA PHE A 29 -30.53 1.36 6.74
C PHE A 29 -29.76 2.60 6.27
N PHE A 30 -29.51 3.60 7.12
CA PHE A 30 -28.95 4.88 6.68
C PHE A 30 -27.50 5.14 7.14
N VAL A 31 -26.96 4.42 8.13
CA VAL A 31 -25.69 4.76 8.81
C VAL A 31 -24.50 3.84 8.45
N LYS A 32 -24.60 3.04 7.38
CA LYS A 32 -23.47 2.21 6.91
C LYS A 32 -23.16 2.40 5.43
N SER A 33 -22.60 3.57 5.12
CA SER A 33 -21.80 3.71 3.91
C SER A 33 -20.57 4.57 4.19
N THR A 34 -19.73 4.12 5.13
CA THR A 34 -18.33 4.55 5.15
C THR A 34 -17.67 3.89 3.95
N ALA A 35 -17.82 4.53 2.78
CA ALA A 35 -17.16 4.14 1.55
C ALA A 35 -15.65 4.11 1.80
N THR A 36 -15.14 2.92 2.12
CA THR A 36 -13.71 2.73 2.37
C THR A 36 -13.05 2.85 1.01
N LEU A 37 -12.27 3.92 0.83
CA LEU A 37 -11.50 4.17 -0.39
C LEU A 37 -10.59 2.96 -0.64
N LYS A 38 -10.97 2.12 -1.60
CA LYS A 38 -10.14 1.04 -2.11
C LYS A 38 -9.46 1.55 -3.38
N ALA A 39 -8.14 1.67 -3.33
CA ALA A 39 -7.32 1.97 -4.48
C ALA A 39 -6.27 0.88 -4.64
N SER A 40 -5.98 0.54 -5.88
CA SER A 40 -4.87 -0.34 -6.27
C SER A 40 -3.93 0.47 -7.15
N GLY A 41 -2.63 0.36 -6.91
CA GLY A 41 -1.58 0.95 -7.73
C GLY A 41 -0.37 0.03 -7.77
N SER A 42 0.51 0.29 -8.72
CA SER A 42 1.79 -0.41 -8.84
C SER A 42 2.93 0.49 -8.36
N ILE A 43 3.95 -0.11 -7.75
CA ILE A 43 5.19 0.58 -7.40
C ILE A 43 6.21 0.17 -8.46
N GLU A 44 6.75 1.15 -9.17
CA GLU A 44 7.75 0.95 -10.21
C GLU A 44 9.10 1.51 -9.78
N THR A 45 10.18 0.86 -10.20
CA THR A 45 11.55 1.33 -10.01
C THR A 45 12.33 1.20 -11.30
N THR A 46 13.35 2.04 -11.48
CA THR A 46 14.30 1.88 -12.59
C THR A 46 15.38 0.91 -12.18
N GLN A 47 15.55 -0.16 -12.95
CA GLN A 47 16.65 -1.11 -12.78
C GLN A 47 17.59 -0.97 -13.98
N ALA A 48 18.89 -0.87 -13.70
CA ALA A 48 19.94 -0.86 -14.71
C ALA A 48 20.94 -1.97 -14.41
N SER A 49 21.29 -2.74 -15.44
CA SER A 49 22.39 -3.70 -15.37
C SER A 49 23.66 -3.03 -15.87
N ILE A 50 24.68 -2.92 -15.01
CA ILE A 50 25.94 -2.25 -15.34
C ILE A 50 27.01 -3.33 -15.60
N GLY A 51 27.68 -3.21 -16.75
CA GLY A 51 28.77 -4.09 -17.13
C GLY A 51 29.84 -3.33 -17.95
N PRO A 52 31.04 -3.90 -18.08
CA PRO A 52 32.10 -3.28 -18.87
C PRO A 52 31.85 -3.44 -20.37
N GLU A 53 32.29 -2.48 -21.18
CA GLU A 53 32.19 -2.56 -22.65
C GLU A 53 33.15 -3.61 -23.26
N ILE A 54 34.26 -3.87 -22.57
CA ILE A 54 35.27 -4.85 -22.97
C ILE A 54 35.31 -6.00 -21.97
N GLY A 55 35.64 -7.19 -22.46
CA GLY A 55 35.93 -8.34 -21.60
C GLY A 55 37.25 -8.15 -20.86
N GLY A 56 37.34 -8.66 -19.63
CA GLY A 56 38.54 -8.60 -18.81
C GLY A 56 38.37 -9.32 -17.47
N LYS A 57 39.48 -9.57 -16.78
CA LYS A 57 39.47 -10.15 -15.43
C LYS A 57 39.13 -9.06 -14.41
N VAL A 58 38.17 -9.31 -13.52
CA VAL A 58 37.91 -8.43 -12.38
C VAL A 58 39.02 -8.62 -11.35
N VAL A 59 39.69 -7.53 -10.98
CA VAL A 59 40.78 -7.53 -9.98
C VAL A 59 40.30 -7.09 -8.60
N GLU A 60 39.19 -6.33 -8.56
CA GLU A 60 38.70 -5.72 -7.33
C GLU A 60 37.21 -5.37 -7.46
N VAL A 61 36.45 -5.61 -6.40
CA VAL A 61 35.05 -5.16 -6.24
C VAL A 61 35.03 -4.18 -5.08
N LEU A 62 34.46 -3.00 -5.29
CA LEU A 62 34.57 -1.85 -4.39
C LEU A 62 33.28 -1.56 -3.60
N VAL A 63 32.24 -2.34 -3.84
CA VAL A 63 30.90 -2.14 -3.28
C VAL A 63 30.27 -3.47 -2.87
N ASP A 64 29.45 -3.42 -1.83
CA ASP A 64 28.67 -4.55 -1.33
C ASP A 64 27.21 -4.49 -1.79
N GLU A 65 26.51 -5.62 -1.68
CA GLU A 65 25.08 -5.70 -1.98
C GLU A 65 24.25 -4.75 -1.07
N GLY A 66 23.35 -3.99 -1.69
CA GLY A 66 22.51 -3.02 -0.98
C GLY A 66 23.23 -1.70 -0.61
N GLN A 67 24.52 -1.57 -0.92
CA GLN A 67 25.25 -0.33 -0.70
C GLN A 67 24.73 0.79 -1.61
N LYS A 68 24.54 1.98 -1.06
CA LYS A 68 24.20 3.18 -1.85
C LYS A 68 25.42 3.68 -2.58
N VAL A 69 25.25 4.00 -3.87
CA VAL A 69 26.28 4.55 -4.75
C VAL A 69 25.74 5.78 -5.46
N ASN A 70 26.63 6.68 -5.86
CA ASN A 70 26.34 7.87 -6.64
C ASN A 70 26.90 7.72 -8.06
N ALA A 71 26.43 8.57 -8.97
CA ALA A 71 26.97 8.62 -10.32
C ALA A 71 28.48 8.97 -10.29
N GLY A 72 29.28 8.17 -10.99
CA GLY A 72 30.74 8.31 -11.03
C GLY A 72 31.50 7.45 -10.02
N ASP A 73 30.81 6.80 -9.08
CA ASP A 73 31.45 5.87 -8.15
C ASP A 73 31.98 4.64 -8.89
N LYS A 74 33.17 4.19 -8.51
CA LYS A 74 33.78 2.98 -9.06
C LYS A 74 33.16 1.76 -8.38
N LEU A 75 32.55 0.88 -9.17
CA LEU A 75 31.90 -0.33 -8.65
C LEU A 75 32.86 -1.53 -8.58
N PHE A 76 33.67 -1.70 -9.62
CA PHE A 76 34.70 -2.74 -9.72
C PHE A 76 35.80 -2.29 -10.67
N ARG A 77 36.94 -3.00 -10.67
CA ARG A 77 38.07 -2.72 -11.54
C ARG A 77 38.46 -3.96 -12.35
N LEU A 78 38.73 -3.74 -13.64
CA LEU A 78 39.29 -4.76 -14.53
C LEU A 78 40.82 -4.68 -14.56
N ASP A 79 41.45 -5.81 -14.86
CA ASP A 79 42.88 -5.91 -15.12
C ASP A 79 43.25 -5.13 -16.39
N ASP A 80 44.12 -4.14 -16.25
CA ASP A 80 44.57 -3.25 -17.33
C ASP A 80 46.03 -3.50 -17.76
N THR A 81 46.66 -4.58 -17.27
CA THR A 81 48.08 -4.88 -17.51
C THR A 81 48.42 -5.01 -19.00
N LEU A 82 47.61 -5.76 -19.76
CA LEU A 82 47.79 -5.91 -21.22
C LEU A 82 47.61 -4.59 -21.96
N LEU A 83 46.61 -3.79 -21.59
CA LEU A 83 46.34 -2.50 -22.22
C LEU A 83 47.46 -1.48 -21.95
N LYS A 84 48.04 -1.50 -20.75
CA LYS A 84 49.21 -0.69 -20.41
C LYS A 84 50.45 -1.08 -21.21
N ALA A 85 50.65 -2.38 -21.45
CA ALA A 85 51.78 -2.88 -22.22
C ALA A 85 51.72 -2.49 -23.71
N GLN A 86 50.53 -2.38 -24.29
CA GLN A 86 50.34 -1.98 -25.69
C GLN A 86 50.56 -0.49 -25.97
N ARG A 87 50.59 0.35 -24.92
CA ARG A 87 50.65 1.81 -25.04
C ARG A 87 52.06 2.39 -24.90
N ASN A 88 53.05 1.54 -24.69
CA ASN A 88 54.49 1.86 -24.69
C ASN A 88 55.14 1.24 -25.93
#